data_AF-A0A0H3H7W9-F1
#
_entry.id   AF-A0A0H3H7W9-F1
#
_cell.length_a   1.000
_cell.length_b   1.000
_cell.length_c   1.000
_cell.angle_alpha   90.00
_cell.angle_beta   90.00
_cell.angle_gamma   90.00
#
_symmetry.space_group_name_H-M   'P 1'
#
loop_
_entity.id
_entity.type
_entity.pdbx_description
1 polymer ?
#
loop_
_entity_poly.entity_id
_entity_poly.type
_entity_poly.pdbx_seq_one_letter_code
_entity_poly.pdbx_strand_id
1 'polypeptide(L)'
;MKLKIAFIALGCSLAALSGCTSSKSSPERHAYYFVSHRSDFVGGNFVSNRQENYRLNLPNFTDIYARGQQDRKSGMSESDARRTADAIRQQVAEGTKTQHAFTGNVSDKWDNEMENKDAVLFGNELAGTYLDGYFGVK
;
A
#
# COMPACT_ATOMS: atom_id res chain seq x y z
N MET A 1 -53.87 -32.82 7.86
CA MET A 1 -52.98 -31.65 7.67
C MET A 1 -51.68 -31.85 8.45
N LYS A 2 -50.71 -32.61 7.94
CA LYS A 2 -49.40 -32.83 8.61
C LYS A 2 -48.23 -32.89 7.62
N LEU A 3 -48.35 -32.20 6.46
CA LEU A 3 -47.36 -32.31 5.38
C LEU A 3 -46.99 -30.95 4.76
N LYS A 4 -46.93 -29.89 5.58
CA LYS A 4 -46.49 -28.55 5.10
C LYS A 4 -45.45 -27.85 5.98
N ILE A 5 -44.99 -28.50 7.07
CA ILE A 5 -44.04 -27.86 8.02
C ILE A 5 -42.58 -28.26 7.72
N ALA A 6 -42.33 -29.28 6.91
CA ALA A 6 -40.97 -29.81 6.70
C ALA A 6 -40.12 -29.06 5.64
N PHE A 7 -40.64 -28.04 4.96
CA PHE A 7 -39.89 -27.32 3.91
C PHE A 7 -39.24 -26.01 4.37
N ILE A 8 -39.42 -25.58 5.62
CA ILE A 8 -38.86 -24.30 6.12
C ILE A 8 -37.48 -24.47 6.76
N ALA A 9 -36.99 -25.71 6.94
CA ALA A 9 -35.70 -25.97 7.59
C ALA A 9 -34.52 -26.16 6.62
N LEU A 10 -34.72 -26.01 5.30
CA LEU A 10 -33.68 -26.26 4.29
C LEU A 10 -33.29 -25.02 3.46
N GLY A 11 -33.60 -23.81 3.96
CA GLY A 11 -33.39 -22.55 3.23
C GLY A 11 -32.43 -21.55 3.89
N CYS A 12 -31.83 -21.86 5.04
CA CYS A 12 -31.00 -20.90 5.79
C CYS A 12 -29.50 -21.24 5.86
N SER A 13 -29.02 -22.24 5.12
CA SER A 13 -27.63 -22.70 5.26
C SER A 13 -26.66 -22.23 4.16
N LEU A 14 -27.15 -21.53 3.13
CA LEU A 14 -26.31 -21.09 1.99
C LEU A 14 -25.88 -19.61 2.06
N ALA A 15 -26.36 -18.83 3.04
CA ALA A 15 -25.93 -17.44 3.23
C ALA A 15 -24.76 -17.28 4.22
N ALA A 16 -24.21 -18.37 4.75
CA ALA A 16 -23.13 -18.35 5.75
C ALA A 16 -21.72 -18.61 5.19
N LEU A 17 -21.55 -18.67 3.86
CA LEU A 17 -20.21 -18.79 3.22
C LEU A 17 -19.71 -17.50 2.58
N SER A 18 -20.52 -16.44 2.53
CA SER A 18 -20.01 -15.07 2.49
C SER A 18 -19.55 -14.68 3.89
N GLY A 19 -18.66 -15.47 4.49
CA GLY A 19 -17.83 -14.97 5.57
C GLY A 19 -17.13 -13.75 4.98
N CYS A 20 -17.51 -12.56 5.44
CA CYS A 20 -16.89 -11.31 5.06
C CYS A 20 -15.38 -11.51 5.20
N THR A 21 -14.68 -11.70 4.09
CA THR A 21 -13.25 -11.47 4.08
C THR A 21 -13.14 -9.96 4.26
N SER A 22 -13.16 -9.48 5.51
CA SER A 22 -12.64 -8.16 5.86
C SER A 22 -11.11 -8.21 5.71
N SER A 23 -10.66 -8.78 4.60
CA SER A 23 -9.30 -8.69 4.13
C SER A 23 -9.20 -7.28 3.58
N LYS A 24 -8.38 -6.47 4.25
CA LYS A 24 -7.86 -5.22 3.72
C LYS A 24 -7.58 -5.39 2.23
N SER A 25 -7.99 -4.43 1.43
CA SER A 25 -7.60 -4.34 0.03
C SER A 25 -6.07 -4.28 -0.10
N SER A 26 -5.51 -4.58 -1.27
CA SER A 26 -4.07 -4.52 -1.53
C SER A 26 -3.45 -3.18 -1.09
N PRO A 27 -4.00 -2.01 -1.46
CA PRO A 27 -3.51 -0.73 -0.94
C PRO A 27 -3.49 -0.64 0.58
N GLU A 28 -4.55 -1.11 1.24
CA GLU A 28 -4.65 -1.09 2.70
C GLU A 28 -3.66 -2.06 3.36
N ARG A 29 -3.38 -3.22 2.75
CA ARG A 29 -2.38 -4.18 3.26
C ARG A 29 -0.98 -3.61 3.17
N HIS A 30 -0.59 -3.10 2.01
CA HIS A 30 0.75 -2.55 1.79
C HIS A 30 0.98 -1.28 2.62
N ALA A 31 -0.01 -0.38 2.68
CA ALA A 31 0.05 0.81 3.54
C ALA A 31 0.18 0.42 5.01
N TYR A 32 -0.61 -0.56 5.48
CA TYR A 32 -0.51 -1.04 6.86
C TYR A 32 0.83 -1.70 7.14
N TYR A 33 1.36 -2.49 6.20
CA TYR A 33 2.64 -3.17 6.34
C TYR A 33 3.80 -2.18 6.46
N PHE A 34 3.88 -1.20 5.55
CA PHE A 34 4.88 -0.12 5.63
C PHE A 34 4.83 0.58 7.00
N VAL A 35 3.64 1.00 7.44
CA VAL A 35 3.50 1.77 8.67
C VAL A 35 3.77 0.97 9.93
N SER A 36 3.59 -0.35 9.88
CA SER A 36 3.87 -1.24 11.01
C SER A 36 5.34 -1.69 11.11
N HIS A 37 6.10 -1.63 10.01
CA HIS A 37 7.47 -2.18 9.93
C HIS A 37 8.56 -1.13 9.69
N ARG A 38 8.18 0.12 9.38
CA ARG A 38 9.10 1.26 9.41
C ARG A 38 9.65 1.49 10.82
N SER A 39 10.81 2.12 10.90
CA SER A 39 11.42 2.49 12.17
C SER A 39 10.58 3.52 12.94
N ASP A 40 10.65 3.44 14.27
CA ASP A 40 10.07 4.44 15.18
C ASP A 40 10.95 5.72 15.26
N PHE A 41 11.83 5.98 14.27
CA PHE A 41 12.72 7.13 14.32
C PHE A 41 11.94 8.44 14.36
N VAL A 42 12.05 9.13 15.50
CA VAL A 42 11.58 10.50 15.75
C VAL A 42 12.63 11.48 15.22
N GLY A 43 12.76 11.54 13.90
CA GLY A 43 13.52 12.55 13.17
C GLY A 43 12.83 12.82 11.83
N GLY A 44 12.53 14.08 11.56
CA GLY A 44 11.66 14.47 10.46
C GLY A 44 10.17 14.31 10.76
N ASN A 45 9.35 15.04 10.00
CA ASN A 45 7.90 15.25 10.16
C ASN A 45 7.01 13.98 10.06
N PHE A 46 7.54 12.80 10.35
CA PHE A 46 6.76 11.57 10.44
C PHE A 46 6.03 11.55 11.78
N VAL A 47 4.71 11.80 11.71
CA VAL A 47 3.82 11.72 12.87
C VAL A 47 4.08 10.41 13.62
N SER A 48 4.44 10.49 14.91
CA SER A 48 4.69 9.34 15.79
C SER A 48 3.48 8.40 15.92
N ASN A 49 2.29 8.89 15.55
CA ASN A 49 1.08 8.10 15.49
C ASN A 49 1.00 7.29 14.18
N ARG A 50 1.12 5.97 14.32
CA ARG A 50 0.96 4.99 13.22
C ARG A 50 -0.38 5.11 12.49
N GLN A 51 -1.49 5.35 13.18
CA GLN A 51 -2.79 5.47 12.53
C GLN A 51 -2.87 6.71 11.62
N GLU A 52 -2.31 7.84 12.06
CA GLU A 52 -2.27 9.04 11.23
C GLU A 52 -1.31 8.85 10.04
N ASN A 53 -0.18 8.18 10.26
CA ASN A 53 0.74 7.88 9.17
C ASN A 53 0.13 6.93 8.12
N TYR A 54 -0.65 5.94 8.55
CA TYR A 54 -1.44 5.09 7.66
C TYR A 54 -2.43 5.93 6.84
N ARG A 55 -3.19 6.82 7.48
CA ARG A 55 -4.15 7.70 6.81
C ARG A 55 -3.49 8.60 5.76
N LEU A 56 -2.28 9.08 6.03
CA LEU A 56 -1.51 9.94 5.13
C LEU A 56 -0.91 9.17 3.94
N ASN A 57 -0.52 7.91 4.12
CA ASN A 57 0.11 7.13 3.05
C ASN A 57 -0.89 6.34 2.21
N LEU A 58 -2.05 5.95 2.74
CA LEU A 58 -3.05 5.15 2.03
C LEU A 58 -3.43 5.72 0.64
N PRO A 59 -3.59 7.05 0.45
CA PRO A 59 -3.84 7.61 -0.89
C PRO A 59 -2.76 7.24 -1.91
N ASN A 60 -1.47 7.31 -1.55
CA ASN A 60 -0.37 6.95 -2.46
C ASN A 60 -0.44 5.50 -2.90
N PHE A 61 -0.75 4.59 -1.97
CA PHE A 61 -0.95 3.17 -2.25
C PHE A 61 -2.20 2.93 -3.12
N THR A 62 -3.26 3.71 -2.91
CA THR A 62 -4.48 3.63 -3.71
C THR A 62 -4.23 4.08 -5.15
N ASP A 63 -3.51 5.19 -5.33
CA ASP A 63 -3.19 5.75 -6.65
C ASP A 63 -2.26 4.82 -7.44
N ILE A 64 -1.25 4.23 -6.80
CA ILE A 64 -0.32 3.33 -7.49
C ILE A 64 -0.98 2.01 -7.89
N TYR A 65 -1.91 1.50 -7.08
CA TYR A 65 -2.75 0.35 -7.44
C TYR A 65 -3.63 0.67 -8.65
N ALA A 66 -4.30 1.83 -8.64
CA ALA A 66 -5.12 2.29 -9.77
C ALA A 66 -4.28 2.47 -11.04
N ARG A 67 -3.03 2.93 -10.90
CA ARG A 67 -2.09 3.01 -12.02
C ARG A 67 -1.76 1.64 -12.60
N GLY A 68 -1.47 0.64 -11.76
CA GLY A 68 -1.28 -0.74 -12.20
C GLY A 68 -2.49 -1.29 -12.96
N GLN A 69 -3.69 -1.04 -12.45
CA GLN A 69 -4.94 -1.42 -13.13
C GLN A 69 -5.07 -0.74 -14.50
N GLN A 70 -4.73 0.55 -14.59
CA GLN A 70 -4.80 1.31 -15.82
C GLN A 70 -3.79 0.81 -16.85
N ASP A 71 -2.57 0.54 -16.43
CA ASP A 71 -1.52 0.01 -17.30
C ASP A 71 -1.93 -1.37 -17.86
N ARG A 72 -2.51 -2.26 -17.03
CA ARG A 72 -3.09 -3.52 -17.50
C ARG A 72 -4.19 -3.28 -18.55
N LYS A 73 -5.12 -2.36 -18.28
CA LYS A 73 -6.22 -2.00 -19.21
C LYS A 73 -5.70 -1.44 -20.54
N SER A 74 -4.56 -0.76 -20.53
CA SER A 74 -3.92 -0.21 -21.72
C SER A 74 -3.18 -1.26 -22.58
N GLY A 75 -3.11 -2.51 -22.12
CA GLY A 75 -2.41 -3.59 -22.84
C GLY A 75 -0.90 -3.62 -22.60
N MET A 76 -0.41 -2.94 -21.56
CA MET A 76 1.01 -3.02 -21.17
C MET A 76 1.43 -4.46 -20.92
N SER A 77 2.61 -4.86 -21.38
CA SER A 77 3.15 -6.21 -21.17
C SER A 77 3.51 -6.44 -19.70
N GLU A 78 3.50 -7.69 -19.24
CA GLU A 78 3.92 -8.01 -17.87
C GLU A 78 5.38 -7.61 -17.62
N SER A 79 6.24 -7.77 -18.62
CA SER A 79 7.65 -7.38 -18.50
C SER A 79 7.81 -5.87 -18.32
N ASP A 80 6.95 -5.08 -18.96
CA ASP A 80 6.95 -3.62 -18.87
C ASP A 80 6.44 -3.19 -17.49
N ALA A 81 5.38 -3.84 -16.99
CA ALA A 81 4.88 -3.62 -15.65
C ALA A 81 5.94 -3.92 -14.58
N ARG A 82 6.69 -5.02 -14.73
CA ARG A 82 7.82 -5.33 -13.82
C ARG A 82 8.92 -4.27 -13.88
N ARG A 83 9.24 -3.75 -15.07
CA ARG A 83 10.17 -2.61 -15.20
C ARG A 83 9.65 -1.35 -14.53
N THR A 84 8.35 -1.06 -14.64
CA THR A 84 7.70 0.05 -13.91
C THR A 84 7.83 -0.15 -12.40
N ALA A 85 7.60 -1.36 -11.89
CA ALA A 85 7.78 -1.68 -10.48
C ALA A 85 9.22 -1.48 -10.00
N ASP A 86 10.21 -1.86 -10.81
CA ASP A 86 11.63 -1.60 -10.53
C ASP A 86 11.95 -0.10 -10.52
N ALA A 87 11.40 0.66 -11.47
CA ALA A 87 11.56 2.11 -11.51
C ALA A 87 10.94 2.80 -10.29
N ILE A 88 9.78 2.32 -9.79
CA ILE A 88 9.17 2.81 -8.55
C ILE A 88 10.13 2.63 -7.37
N ARG A 89 10.76 1.45 -7.24
CA ARG A 89 11.75 1.21 -6.17
C ARG A 89 12.94 2.16 -6.26
N GLN A 90 13.47 2.34 -7.46
CA GLN A 90 14.62 3.22 -7.72
C GLN A 90 14.29 4.68 -7.43
N GLN A 91 13.14 5.17 -7.92
CA GLN A 91 12.72 6.56 -7.72
C GLN A 91 12.54 6.89 -6.23
N VAL A 92 11.99 5.98 -5.43
CA VAL A 92 11.88 6.19 -3.98
C VAL A 92 13.26 6.19 -3.34
N ALA A 93 14.13 5.25 -3.70
CA ALA A 93 15.48 5.18 -3.18
C ALA A 93 16.37 6.39 -3.55
N GLU A 94 16.12 7.01 -4.70
CA GLU A 94 16.81 8.23 -5.17
C GLU A 94 16.19 9.51 -4.59
N GLY A 95 14.86 9.58 -4.54
CA GLY A 95 14.12 10.71 -3.98
C GLY A 95 14.43 10.94 -2.49
N THR A 96 14.67 9.86 -1.74
CA THR A 96 15.16 9.95 -0.36
C THR A 96 16.64 10.38 -0.24
N LYS A 97 17.44 10.26 -1.31
CA LYS A 97 18.87 10.65 -1.30
C LYS A 97 19.12 12.10 -1.76
N THR A 98 18.09 12.81 -2.23
CA THR A 98 18.27 14.17 -2.76
C THR A 98 18.43 15.18 -1.63
N GLN A 99 19.65 15.68 -1.45
CA GLN A 99 20.05 16.66 -0.44
C GLN A 99 19.14 17.89 -0.43
N HIS A 100 18.39 18.08 0.65
CA HIS A 100 17.73 19.35 0.92
C HIS A 100 18.76 20.37 1.43
N ALA A 101 19.40 21.10 0.52
CA ALA A 101 19.81 22.46 0.84
C ALA A 101 18.60 23.37 0.62
N PHE A 102 17.85 23.66 1.68
CA PHE A 102 16.91 24.77 1.67
C PHE A 102 17.04 25.56 2.97
N THR A 103 17.12 26.88 2.81
CA THR A 103 17.22 27.94 3.84
C THR A 103 18.54 28.07 4.63
N GLY A 104 19.45 28.89 4.10
CA GLY A 104 19.99 30.08 4.78
C GLY A 104 20.77 29.97 6.10
N ASN A 105 20.95 28.80 6.72
CA ASN A 105 21.84 28.65 7.88
C ASN A 105 22.47 27.27 7.92
N VAL A 106 23.80 27.23 7.80
CA VAL A 106 24.59 26.02 7.53
C VAL A 106 24.95 25.20 8.79
N SER A 107 24.61 25.69 9.98
CA SER A 107 25.02 25.11 11.27
C SER A 107 23.98 24.22 11.95
N ASP A 108 22.71 24.28 11.57
CA ASP A 108 21.63 23.51 12.22
C ASP A 108 21.16 22.38 11.29
N LYS A 109 22.04 21.41 11.01
CA LYS A 109 21.70 20.23 10.22
C LYS A 109 21.18 19.13 11.13
N TRP A 110 19.85 19.02 11.26
CA TRP A 110 19.21 17.79 11.72
C TRP A 110 18.68 17.04 10.50
N ASP A 111 19.08 15.78 10.35
CA ASP A 111 18.78 14.95 9.19
C ASP A 111 17.30 14.53 9.26
N ASN A 112 16.43 15.22 8.53
CA ASN A 112 14.99 14.93 8.42
C ASN A 112 14.71 13.97 7.24
N GLU A 113 15.69 13.17 6.82
CA GLU A 113 15.52 12.16 5.77
C GLU A 113 14.89 10.88 6.36
N MET A 114 13.95 10.28 5.63
CA MET A 114 13.46 8.93 5.95
C MET A 114 14.67 8.00 6.01
N GLU A 115 14.80 7.21 7.08
CA GLU A 115 15.91 6.25 7.17
C GLU A 115 15.98 5.40 5.90
N ASN A 116 17.18 5.14 5.39
CA ASN A 116 17.36 4.43 4.12
C ASN A 116 16.57 3.11 4.07
N LYS A 117 16.51 2.38 5.19
CA LYS A 117 15.74 1.13 5.31
C LYS A 117 14.24 1.34 5.15
N ASP A 118 13.70 2.45 5.67
CA ASP A 118 12.29 2.80 5.58
C ASP A 118 11.94 3.26 4.16
N ALA A 119 12.87 3.92 3.47
CA ALA A 119 12.70 4.29 2.06
C ALA A 119 12.71 3.07 1.14
N VAL A 120 13.61 2.11 1.38
CA VAL A 120 13.61 0.83 0.68
C VAL A 120 12.30 0.07 0.93
N LEU A 121 11.84 0.02 2.20
CA LEU A 121 10.56 -0.59 2.54
C LEU A 121 9.41 0.10 1.80
N PHE A 122 9.33 1.44 1.84
CA PHE A 122 8.28 2.20 1.17
C PHE A 122 8.26 1.94 -0.34
N GLY A 123 9.43 1.96 -1.00
CA GLY A 123 9.55 1.66 -2.42
C GLY A 123 9.12 0.23 -2.78
N ASN A 124 9.46 -0.74 -1.94
CA ASN A 124 9.05 -2.14 -2.14
C ASN A 124 7.54 -2.31 -2.02
N GLU A 125 6.91 -1.70 -1.00
CA GLU A 125 5.47 -1.79 -0.80
C GLU A 125 4.70 -1.08 -1.93
N LEU A 126 5.17 0.08 -2.41
CA LEU A 126 4.56 0.77 -3.56
C LEU A 126 4.68 -0.05 -4.85
N ALA A 127 5.85 -0.64 -5.10
CA ALA A 127 6.08 -1.50 -6.26
C ALA A 127 5.22 -2.78 -6.20
N GLY A 128 5.06 -3.38 -5.00
CA GLY A 128 4.16 -4.49 -4.77
C GLY A 128 2.70 -4.12 -5.05
N THR A 129 2.26 -2.98 -4.52
CA THR A 129 0.89 -2.47 -4.72
C THR A 129 0.57 -2.17 -6.18
N TYR A 130 1.53 -1.62 -6.92
CA TYR A 130 1.43 -1.43 -8.37
C TYR A 130 1.20 -2.78 -9.08
N LEU A 131 2.02 -3.79 -8.78
CA LEU A 131 1.92 -5.10 -9.40
C LEU A 131 0.62 -5.80 -9.02
N ASP A 132 0.16 -5.67 -7.77
CA ASP A 132 -1.14 -6.17 -7.34
C ASP A 132 -2.27 -5.54 -8.18
N GLY A 133 -2.22 -4.23 -8.42
CA GLY A 133 -3.16 -3.54 -9.31
C GLY A 133 -3.09 -4.05 -10.74
N TYR A 134 -1.88 -4.25 -11.26
CA TYR A 134 -1.64 -4.77 -12.60
C TYR A 134 -2.12 -6.24 -12.76
N PHE A 135 -1.95 -7.08 -11.74
CA PHE A 135 -2.35 -8.49 -11.76
C PHE A 135 -3.78 -8.73 -11.30
N GLY A 136 -4.44 -7.73 -10.70
CA GLY A 136 -5.80 -7.83 -10.18
C GLY A 136 -5.89 -8.51 -8.81
N VAL A 137 -4.82 -8.46 -8.02
CA VAL A 137 -4.79 -8.96 -6.64
C VAL A 137 -5.55 -7.97 -5.76
N LYS A 138 -6.64 -8.44 -5.15
CA LYS A 138 -7.50 -7.63 -4.29
C LYS A 138 -6.91 -7.46 -2.92
#